data_AF-A0A4Y2V061-F1
#
_entry.id   AF-A0A4Y2V061-F1
#
_cell.length_a   1.000
_cell.length_b   1.000
_cell.length_c   1.000
_cell.angle_alpha   90.00
_cell.angle_beta   90.00
_cell.angle_gamma   90.00
#
_symmetry.space_group_name_H-M   'P 1'
#
loop_
_entity.id
_entity.type
_entity.pdbx_description
1 polymer ?
#
loop_
_entity_poly.entity_id
_entity_poly.type
_entity_poly.pdbx_seq_one_letter_code
_entity_poly.pdbx_strand_id
1 'polypeptide(L)'
;MKQLVKALPKEGECFKYLYDQYSGLSEAKLKEGMFIGPDIRKIMNDENFETKMETNRRKAWESFKLVIISFLGNEKDPNYKSIVEEMIKNFKILGCIMSLKVHFLDSHLDYFPENLGAVCEEQGERFYRDVKEMERR
;
A
#
# COMPACT_ATOMS: atom_id res chain seq x y z
N MET A 1 -1.27 -2.26 -0.31
CA MET A 1 -2.70 -2.61 -0.50
C MET A 1 -3.08 -4.02 -0.03
N LYS A 2 -2.66 -5.09 -0.72
CA LYS A 2 -3.12 -6.48 -0.44
C LYS A 2 -3.07 -6.89 1.05
N GLN A 3 -1.93 -6.66 1.71
CA GLN A 3 -1.76 -7.04 3.12
C GLN A 3 -2.66 -6.24 4.07
N LEU A 4 -2.85 -4.94 3.81
CA LEU A 4 -3.73 -4.09 4.63
C LEU A 4 -5.18 -4.56 4.55
N VAL A 5 -5.67 -4.92 3.35
CA VAL A 5 -7.03 -5.41 3.17
C VAL A 5 -7.22 -6.80 3.80
N LYS A 6 -6.20 -7.67 3.69
CA LYS A 6 -6.22 -8.97 4.36
C LYS A 6 -6.36 -8.84 5.88
N ALA A 7 -5.71 -7.82 6.47
CA ALA A 7 -5.74 -7.53 7.89
C ALA A 7 -7.04 -6.84 8.38
N LEU A 8 -7.97 -6.48 7.49
CA LEU A 8 -9.28 -5.94 7.87
C LEU A 8 -10.19 -7.05 8.45
N PRO A 9 -10.99 -6.77 9.50
CA PRO A 9 -12.00 -7.69 10.01
C PRO A 9 -13.08 -7.85 8.95
N LYS A 10 -13.48 -9.09 8.65
CA LYS A 10 -14.43 -9.34 7.55
C LYS A 10 -15.84 -8.85 7.88
N GLU A 11 -16.15 -8.78 9.16
CA GLU A 11 -17.43 -8.31 9.69
C GLU A 11 -17.40 -6.80 10.04
N GLY A 12 -16.23 -6.17 9.95
CA GLY A 12 -16.01 -4.76 10.30
C GLY A 12 -16.60 -3.78 9.29
N GLU A 13 -16.93 -2.57 9.74
CA GLU A 13 -17.55 -1.53 8.89
C GLU A 13 -16.70 -1.19 7.66
N CYS A 14 -15.39 -1.17 7.81
CA CYS A 14 -14.45 -0.89 6.70
C CYS A 14 -14.55 -1.94 5.58
N PHE A 15 -14.67 -3.23 5.92
CA PHE A 15 -14.79 -4.29 4.92
C PHE A 15 -16.17 -4.29 4.25
N LYS A 16 -17.24 -4.05 5.02
CA LYS A 16 -18.59 -3.86 4.48
C LYS A 16 -18.65 -2.69 3.49
N TYR A 17 -18.02 -1.57 3.85
CA TYR A 17 -17.92 -0.41 2.97
C TYR A 17 -17.21 -0.74 1.64
N LEU A 18 -16.10 -1.50 1.68
CA LEU A 18 -15.45 -1.97 0.46
C LEU A 18 -16.35 -2.88 -0.37
N TYR A 19 -17.11 -3.78 0.27
CA TYR A 19 -18.05 -4.64 -0.43
C TYR A 19 -19.12 -3.85 -1.17
N ASP A 20 -19.70 -2.83 -0.53
CA ASP A 20 -20.73 -1.98 -1.13
C ASP A 20 -20.18 -1.10 -2.26
N GLN A 21 -18.96 -0.56 -2.10
CA GLN A 21 -18.32 0.31 -3.11
C GLN A 21 -17.81 -0.43 -4.34
N TYR A 22 -17.49 -1.72 -4.20
CA TYR A 22 -16.90 -2.56 -5.25
C TYR A 22 -17.81 -3.75 -5.57
N SER A 23 -19.09 -3.49 -5.85
CA SER A 23 -20.10 -4.51 -6.18
C SER A 23 -19.74 -5.39 -7.41
N GLY A 24 -18.78 -4.96 -8.23
CA GLY A 24 -18.21 -5.76 -9.32
C GLY A 24 -17.13 -6.77 -8.92
N LEU A 25 -16.63 -6.72 -7.68
CA LEU A 25 -15.66 -7.67 -7.14
C LEU A 25 -16.37 -8.72 -6.28
N SER A 26 -16.07 -10.00 -6.52
CA SER A 26 -16.51 -11.08 -5.62
C SER A 26 -15.93 -10.89 -4.22
N GLU A 27 -16.66 -11.31 -3.18
CA GLU A 27 -16.18 -11.30 -1.80
C GLU A 27 -14.81 -11.98 -1.63
N ALA A 28 -14.56 -13.08 -2.35
CA ALA A 28 -13.27 -13.78 -2.33
C ALA A 28 -12.11 -12.90 -2.82
N LYS A 29 -12.30 -12.18 -3.93
CA LYS A 29 -11.32 -11.20 -4.45
C LYS A 29 -11.06 -10.06 -3.46
N LEU A 30 -12.12 -9.56 -2.80
CA LEU A 30 -12.00 -8.54 -1.76
C LEU A 30 -11.23 -9.05 -0.54
N LYS A 31 -11.57 -10.25 -0.04
CA LYS A 31 -10.85 -10.90 1.08
C LYS A 31 -9.36 -11.11 0.75
N GLU A 32 -9.08 -11.47 -0.50
CA GLU A 32 -7.72 -11.64 -0.98
C GLU A 32 -7.00 -10.32 -1.29
N GLY A 33 -7.67 -9.17 -1.21
CA GLY A 33 -7.11 -7.86 -1.53
C GLY A 33 -6.70 -7.74 -2.99
N MET A 34 -7.45 -8.39 -3.89
CA MET A 34 -7.23 -8.36 -5.34
C MET A 34 -7.88 -7.11 -5.95
N PHE A 35 -7.13 -6.03 -5.97
CA PHE A 35 -7.50 -4.76 -6.59
C PHE A 35 -6.64 -4.51 -7.82
N ILE A 36 -7.24 -3.94 -8.87
CA ILE A 36 -6.50 -3.44 -10.03
C ILE A 36 -6.09 -1.98 -9.82
N GLY A 37 -5.21 -1.45 -10.69
CA GLY A 37 -4.71 -0.07 -10.59
C GLY A 37 -5.81 0.98 -10.36
N PRO A 38 -6.89 1.02 -11.17
CA PRO A 38 -8.02 1.94 -10.95
C PRO A 38 -8.69 1.81 -9.59
N ASP A 39 -8.90 0.58 -9.08
CA ASP A 39 -9.49 0.37 -7.76
C ASP A 39 -8.58 0.93 -6.67
N ILE A 40 -7.28 0.67 -6.76
CA ILE A 40 -6.30 1.18 -5.80
C ILE A 40 -6.35 2.72 -5.77
N ARG A 41 -6.42 3.40 -6.92
CA ARG A 41 -6.58 4.88 -6.97
C ARG A 41 -7.81 5.33 -6.22
N LYS A 42 -8.93 4.70 -6.51
CA LYS A 42 -10.22 5.07 -5.94
C LYS A 42 -10.16 4.92 -4.43
N ILE A 43 -9.65 3.81 -3.91
CA ILE A 43 -9.54 3.60 -2.45
C ILE A 43 -8.54 4.57 -1.79
N MET A 44 -7.40 4.85 -2.44
CA MET A 44 -6.38 5.75 -1.90
C MET A 44 -6.88 7.19 -1.70
N ASN A 45 -7.86 7.61 -2.50
CA ASN A 45 -8.47 8.94 -2.45
C ASN A 45 -9.85 8.94 -1.75
N ASP A 46 -10.28 7.82 -1.16
CA ASP A 46 -11.58 7.70 -0.52
C ASP A 46 -11.49 8.02 0.97
N GLU A 47 -11.83 9.26 1.33
CA GLU A 47 -11.86 9.71 2.74
C GLU A 47 -12.90 8.94 3.56
N ASN A 48 -14.03 8.54 2.96
CA ASN A 48 -15.05 7.79 3.68
C ASN A 48 -14.51 6.42 4.09
N PHE A 49 -13.79 5.74 3.20
CA PHE A 49 -13.14 4.48 3.52
C PHE A 49 -12.22 4.60 4.75
N GLU A 50 -11.45 5.67 4.85
CA GLU A 50 -10.56 5.95 5.97
C GLU A 50 -11.31 6.19 7.28
N THR A 51 -12.43 6.92 7.23
CA THR A 51 -13.28 7.14 8.42
C THR A 51 -13.87 5.85 8.98
N LYS A 52 -14.04 4.81 8.14
CA LYS A 52 -14.52 3.49 8.55
C LYS A 52 -13.46 2.59 9.17
N MET A 53 -12.18 2.98 9.14
CA MET A 53 -11.10 2.23 9.78
C MET A 53 -11.01 2.50 11.28
N GLU A 54 -10.77 1.43 12.05
CA GLU A 54 -10.30 1.51 13.44
C GLU A 54 -8.96 2.24 13.54
N THR A 55 -8.68 2.86 14.69
CA THR A 55 -7.52 3.74 14.92
C THR A 55 -6.18 3.15 14.50
N ASN A 56 -5.86 1.91 14.91
CA ASN A 56 -4.57 1.30 14.58
C ASN A 56 -4.44 0.99 13.09
N ARG A 57 -5.56 0.59 12.45
CA ARG A 57 -5.59 0.33 11.00
C ARG A 57 -5.47 1.63 10.21
N ARG A 58 -6.14 2.68 10.68
CA ARG A 58 -6.05 4.01 10.10
C ARG A 58 -4.62 4.53 10.12
N LYS A 59 -3.90 4.41 11.25
CA LYS A 59 -2.48 4.79 11.32
C LYS A 59 -1.61 4.07 10.29
N ALA A 60 -1.79 2.75 10.14
CA ALA A 60 -1.05 2.01 9.13
C ALA A 60 -1.45 2.43 7.70
N TRP A 61 -2.73 2.70 7.46
CA TRP A 61 -3.24 3.21 6.19
C TRP A 61 -2.66 4.58 5.85
N GLU A 62 -2.69 5.53 6.78
CA GLU A 62 -2.12 6.88 6.65
C GLU A 62 -0.62 6.82 6.37
N SER A 63 0.14 6.02 7.13
CA SER A 63 1.58 5.83 6.87
C SER A 63 1.86 5.19 5.51
N PHE A 64 1.00 4.27 5.04
CA PHE A 64 1.10 3.71 3.69
C PHE A 64 0.81 4.76 2.61
N LYS A 65 -0.23 5.59 2.77
CA LYS A 65 -0.50 6.72 1.87
C LYS A 65 0.69 7.69 1.82
N LEU A 66 1.28 7.97 2.98
CA LEU A 66 2.43 8.86 3.08
C LEU A 66 3.64 8.32 2.32
N VAL A 67 3.98 7.03 2.46
CA VAL A 67 5.05 6.41 1.65
C VAL A 67 4.75 6.50 0.15
N ILE A 68 3.50 6.31 -0.24
CA ILE A 68 3.11 6.38 -1.65
C ILE A 68 3.30 7.79 -2.23
N ILE A 69 2.98 8.83 -1.46
CA ILE A 69 3.06 10.22 -1.89
C ILE A 69 4.50 10.74 -1.80
N SER A 70 5.18 10.49 -0.68
CA SER A 70 6.46 11.09 -0.31
C SER A 70 7.68 10.27 -0.75
N PHE A 71 7.51 9.03 -1.23
CA PHE A 71 8.63 8.21 -1.67
C PHE A 71 8.37 7.55 -3.03
N LEU A 72 7.20 6.93 -3.22
CA LEU A 72 6.85 6.24 -4.46
C LEU A 72 6.16 7.13 -5.50
N GLY A 73 6.07 8.43 -5.23
CA GLY A 73 5.43 9.44 -6.07
C GLY A 73 6.41 10.15 -7.01
N ASN A 74 6.03 11.36 -7.41
CA ASN A 74 6.84 12.20 -8.30
C ASN A 74 8.06 12.81 -7.60
N GLU A 75 7.93 13.10 -6.30
CA GLU A 75 8.96 13.75 -5.50
C GLU A 75 9.33 12.85 -4.32
N LYS A 76 10.63 12.63 -4.14
CA LYS A 76 11.18 11.87 -3.03
C LYS A 76 11.50 12.83 -1.87
N ASP A 77 10.72 12.74 -0.81
CA ASP A 77 10.89 13.50 0.42
C ASP A 77 12.26 13.20 1.04
N PRO A 78 13.04 14.19 1.50
CA PRO A 78 14.34 13.94 2.15
C PRO A 78 14.28 12.99 3.36
N ASN A 79 13.14 12.93 4.04
CA ASN A 79 12.90 12.09 5.22
C ASN A 79 12.30 10.73 4.89
N TYR A 80 12.28 10.31 3.61
CA TYR A 80 11.65 9.07 3.15
C TYR A 80 12.04 7.82 3.96
N LYS A 81 13.27 7.73 4.47
CA LYS A 81 13.71 6.61 5.32
C LYS A 81 12.85 6.49 6.58
N SER A 82 12.67 7.60 7.31
CA SER A 82 11.84 7.63 8.52
C SER A 82 10.37 7.32 8.22
N ILE A 83 9.86 7.80 7.08
CA ILE A 83 8.48 7.58 6.64
C ILE A 83 8.25 6.08 6.37
N VAL A 84 9.20 5.42 5.69
CA VAL A 84 9.11 3.97 5.42
C VAL A 84 9.27 3.17 6.71
N GLU A 85 10.22 3.52 7.58
CA GLU A 85 10.41 2.85 8.87
C GLU A 85 9.14 2.93 9.74
N GLU A 86 8.48 4.09 9.77
CA GLU A 86 7.21 4.27 10.48
C GLU A 86 6.09 3.39 9.91
N MET A 87 5.95 3.34 8.58
CA MET A 87 4.99 2.45 7.93
C MET A 87 5.24 0.99 8.30
N ILE A 88 6.50 0.54 8.27
CA ILE A 88 6.88 -0.84 8.60
C ILE A 88 6.56 -1.14 10.07
N LYS A 89 6.81 -0.20 10.98
CA LYS A 89 6.45 -0.34 12.40
C LYS A 89 4.94 -0.49 12.58
N ASN A 90 4.15 0.35 11.91
CA ASN A 90 2.69 0.27 11.97
C ASN A 90 2.16 -1.05 11.38
N PHE A 91 2.77 -1.56 10.31
CA PHE A 91 2.41 -2.84 9.73
C PHE A 91 2.72 -4.01 10.67
N LYS A 92 3.88 -3.98 11.34
CA LYS A 92 4.25 -4.97 12.38
C LYS A 92 3.25 -4.95 13.54
N ILE A 93 2.84 -3.77 14.02
CA ILE A 93 1.82 -3.64 15.09
C ILE A 93 0.48 -4.24 14.66
N LEU A 94 0.10 -4.10 13.39
CA LEU A 94 -1.11 -4.72 12.85
C LEU A 94 -1.00 -6.24 12.61
N GLY A 95 0.18 -6.84 12.79
CA GLY A 95 0.41 -8.24 12.45
C GLY A 95 0.40 -8.51 10.94
N CYS A 96 0.59 -7.47 10.11
CA CYS A 96 0.72 -7.66 8.66
C CYS A 96 2.00 -8.45 8.36
N ILE A 97 1.87 -9.52 7.58
CA ILE A 97 3.03 -10.29 7.13
C ILE A 97 3.86 -9.42 6.19
N MET A 98 5.18 -9.44 6.40
CA MET A 98 6.13 -8.79 5.51
C MET A 98 6.07 -9.45 4.14
N SER A 99 5.41 -8.80 3.18
CA SER A 99 5.47 -9.27 1.79
C SER A 99 6.87 -9.03 1.23
N LEU A 100 7.28 -9.82 0.23
CA LEU A 100 8.55 -9.64 -0.47
C LEU A 100 8.74 -8.18 -0.94
N LYS A 101 7.67 -7.51 -1.36
CA LYS A 101 7.71 -6.10 -1.78
C LYS A 101 8.05 -5.14 -0.63
N VAL A 102 7.51 -5.37 0.56
CA VAL A 102 7.80 -4.51 1.73
C VAL A 102 9.20 -4.81 2.26
N HIS A 103 9.64 -6.07 2.24
CA HIS A 103 11.00 -6.43 2.61
C HIS A 103 12.04 -5.80 1.67
N PHE A 104 11.79 -5.86 0.36
CA PHE A 104 12.63 -5.22 -0.63
C PHE A 104 12.66 -3.70 -0.48
N LEU A 105 11.48 -3.09 -0.25
CA LEU A 105 11.37 -1.67 0.03
C LEU A 105 12.26 -1.27 1.21
N ASP A 106 12.17 -1.99 2.34
CA ASP A 106 12.97 -1.77 3.56
C ASP A 106 14.48 -1.91 3.30
N SER A 107 14.87 -2.96 2.57
CA SER A 107 16.27 -3.32 2.38
C SER A 107 17.00 -2.47 1.32
N HIS A 108 16.26 -1.87 0.39
CA HIS A 108 16.83 -1.24 -0.81
C HIS A 108 16.33 0.20 -1.05
N LEU A 109 15.99 0.94 0.00
CA LEU A 109 15.50 2.32 -0.07
C LEU A 109 16.38 3.27 -0.90
N ASP A 110 17.70 3.15 -0.77
CA ASP A 110 18.67 4.01 -1.45
C ASP A 110 18.80 3.71 -2.96
N TYR A 111 18.31 2.55 -3.41
CA TYR A 111 18.40 2.14 -4.82
C TYR A 111 17.25 2.67 -5.69
N PHE A 112 16.18 3.19 -5.08
CA PHE A 112 15.08 3.77 -5.82
C PHE A 112 15.46 5.14 -6.40
N PRO A 113 15.13 5.40 -7.69
CA PRO A 113 15.38 6.69 -8.33
C PRO A 113 14.60 7.81 -7.63
N GLU A 114 15.02 9.06 -7.83
CA GLU A 114 14.40 10.25 -7.23
C GLU A 114 12.95 10.47 -7.67
N ASN A 115 12.58 10.00 -8.86
CA ASN A 115 11.23 10.12 -9.40
C ASN A 115 10.72 8.76 -9.89
N LEU A 116 9.66 8.27 -9.25
CA LEU A 116 9.00 7.01 -9.58
C LEU A 116 7.71 7.22 -10.38
N GLY A 117 7.45 8.45 -10.83
CA GLY A 117 6.28 8.83 -11.62
C GLY A 117 4.98 8.75 -10.84
N ALA A 118 3.93 9.35 -11.39
CA ALA A 118 2.62 9.33 -10.77
C ALA A 118 2.18 7.88 -10.60
N VAL A 119 1.88 7.53 -9.36
CA VAL A 119 1.36 6.24 -8.93
C VAL A 119 0.15 5.95 -9.80
N CYS A 120 0.24 5.15 -10.89
CA CYS A 120 -0.79 4.14 -11.05
C CYS A 120 -0.90 3.03 -12.11
N GLU A 121 -0.17 2.93 -13.21
CA GLU A 121 -0.49 1.82 -14.14
C GLU A 121 0.42 0.61 -14.01
N GLU A 122 1.69 0.83 -13.68
CA GLU A 122 2.70 -0.23 -13.72
C GLU A 122 3.35 -0.55 -12.38
N GLN A 123 2.96 -0.01 -11.22
CA GLN A 123 3.74 -0.23 -9.98
C GLN A 123 4.00 -1.71 -9.63
N GLY A 124 3.09 -2.60 -10.02
CA GLY A 124 3.32 -4.04 -9.96
C GLY A 124 4.48 -4.51 -10.86
N GLU A 125 4.44 -4.13 -12.13
CA GLU A 125 5.38 -4.51 -13.19
C GLU A 125 6.71 -3.75 -13.13
N ARG A 126 6.67 -2.46 -12.82
CA ARG A 126 7.81 -1.59 -12.56
C ARG A 126 8.61 -2.06 -11.36
N PHE A 127 7.95 -2.49 -10.27
CA PHE A 127 8.66 -3.11 -9.15
C PHE A 127 9.47 -4.34 -9.60
N TYR A 128 8.90 -5.21 -10.45
CA TYR A 128 9.66 -6.35 -10.98
C TYR A 128 10.79 -5.93 -11.93
N ARG A 129 10.59 -4.85 -12.71
CA ARG A 129 11.63 -4.27 -13.57
C ARG A 129 12.79 -3.71 -12.74
N ASP A 130 12.48 -2.95 -11.70
CA ASP A 130 13.44 -2.32 -10.81
C ASP A 130 14.21 -3.39 -10.03
N VAL A 131 13.54 -4.42 -9.49
CA VAL A 131 14.19 -5.59 -8.85
C VAL A 131 15.16 -6.27 -9.81
N LYS A 132 14.72 -6.54 -11.06
CA LYS A 132 15.57 -7.18 -12.07
C LYS A 132 16.78 -6.34 -12.47
N GLU A 133 16.66 -5.01 -12.48
CA GLU A 133 17.79 -4.12 -12.75
C GLU A 133 18.74 -4.03 -11.56
N MET A 134 18.23 -4.06 -10.33
CA MET A 134 19.04 -4.10 -9.10
C MET A 134 19.81 -5.41 -8.96
N GLU A 135 19.22 -6.57 -9.29
CA GLU A 135 19.90 -7.88 -9.28
C GLU A 135 21.03 -8.00 -10.32
N ARG A 136 21.08 -7.11 -11.32
CA ARG A 136 22.03 -7.19 -12.43
C ARG A 136 23.32 -6.40 -12.21
N ARG A 137 23.45 -5.65 -11.11
CA ARG A 137 24.58 -4.79 -10.77
C ARG A 137 25.32 -5.35 -9.56
#